data_AF-A0A8J5ZP83-F1
#
_entry.id   AF-A0A8J5ZP83-F1
#
_cell.length_a   1.000
_cell.length_b   1.000
_cell.length_c   1.000
_cell.angle_alpha   90.00
_cell.angle_beta   90.00
_cell.angle_gamma   90.00
#
_symmetry.space_group_name_H-M   'P 1'
#
loop_
_entity.id
_entity.type
_entity.pdbx_description
1 polymer ?
#
loop_
_entity_poly.entity_id
_entity_poly.type
_entity_poly.pdbx_seq_one_letter_code
_entity_poly.pdbx_strand_id
1 'polypeptide(L)'
;MKSALRNAYYFTLSRYSLNPNPSLLHIVPFSSTFPSLPSVLSRNHPFRSPLCVTLMAGGDSDSPQTSPSLEKQFEKFRVQLEDSGSLRERIRAVVLEIESATRLMQASLLLVHQSKPIPEVLQKANSQINVLKDLYNKLAEVVRECPGQYYRYHGDWRSETQMVVSLLAFMHWLETGNLLMHTEVEEKLGLNNSDFALDLEDYLVGVCFMSNEMPRYVVNQVTAGDYDCPRKVLKFLTDLHAAFRMLNLRNDFLRKKFDSMKYDLRRVEEVYYDVKIRGLATTGDSVGDQGAQKI
;
A
#
# COMPACT_ATOMS: atom_id res chain seq x y z
N MET A 1 23.68 49.44 -12.28
CA MET A 1 23.51 48.77 -10.97
C MET A 1 22.45 47.68 -11.19
N LYS A 2 22.83 46.41 -11.45
CA LYS A 2 22.80 45.23 -10.52
C LYS A 2 21.48 45.19 -9.71
N SER A 3 20.61 44.17 -9.73
CA SER A 3 20.72 42.68 -9.71
C SER A 3 19.34 42.12 -10.14
N ALA A 4 19.09 41.09 -10.98
CA ALA A 4 19.55 39.69 -11.07
C ALA A 4 19.17 38.80 -9.85
N LEU A 5 18.32 37.78 -10.08
CA LEU A 5 18.18 36.46 -9.41
C LEU A 5 16.81 35.85 -9.85
N ARG A 6 16.68 35.13 -10.98
CA ARG A 6 16.99 33.72 -11.33
C ARG A 6 16.24 32.61 -10.57
N ASN A 7 15.45 31.89 -11.38
CA ASN A 7 14.94 30.52 -11.28
C ASN A 7 15.96 29.49 -10.77
N ALA A 8 15.48 28.53 -9.95
CA ALA A 8 15.82 27.10 -10.01
C ALA A 8 14.98 26.33 -8.98
N TYR A 9 14.11 25.40 -9.43
CA TYR A 9 13.71 24.25 -8.62
C TYR A 9 13.90 22.98 -9.45
N TYR A 10 14.59 22.05 -8.82
CA TYR A 10 15.28 20.92 -9.40
C TYR A 10 14.32 19.77 -9.75
N PHE A 11 14.49 19.24 -10.96
CA PHE A 11 14.07 17.90 -11.37
C PHE A 11 15.09 16.88 -10.83
N THR A 12 14.64 15.86 -10.11
CA THR A 12 15.44 14.67 -9.81
C THR A 12 14.90 13.48 -10.60
N LEU A 13 15.50 13.23 -11.76
CA LEU A 13 15.44 11.94 -12.45
C LEU A 13 16.45 10.99 -11.78
N SER A 14 15.98 9.91 -11.16
CA SER A 14 16.84 8.76 -10.86
C SER A 14 16.81 7.80 -12.05
N ARG A 15 17.87 7.82 -12.87
CA ARG A 15 18.18 6.78 -13.84
C ARG A 15 19.03 5.72 -13.13
N TYR A 16 18.51 4.50 -13.04
CA TYR A 16 19.33 3.32 -12.75
C TYR A 16 20.08 2.93 -14.04
N SER A 17 21.39 3.12 -14.06
CA SER A 17 22.29 2.52 -15.06
C SER A 17 23.10 1.41 -14.40
N LEU A 18 22.91 0.19 -14.89
CA LEU A 18 23.77 -0.97 -14.64
C LEU A 18 25.11 -0.77 -15.36
N ASN A 19 26.24 -0.95 -14.66
CA ASN A 19 27.44 -1.51 -15.29
C ASN A 19 28.39 -2.15 -14.25
N PRO A 20 29.19 -3.15 -14.65
CA PRO A 20 29.74 -4.19 -13.79
C PRO A 20 31.13 -3.86 -13.24
N ASN A 21 31.49 -4.55 -12.15
CA ASN A 21 32.82 -4.52 -11.54
C ASN A 21 33.81 -5.43 -12.30
N PRO A 22 35.11 -5.12 -12.28
CA PRO A 22 36.04 -6.10 -11.70
C PRO A 22 37.18 -5.50 -10.85
N SER A 23 37.42 -6.14 -9.69
CA SER A 23 38.69 -6.41 -8.99
C SER A 23 39.81 -5.35 -8.89
N LEU A 24 40.21 -4.98 -7.67
CA LEU A 24 41.55 -5.27 -7.06
C LEU A 24 41.76 -4.58 -5.68
N LEU A 25 42.22 -5.42 -4.73
CA LEU A 25 43.05 -5.25 -3.53
C LEU A 25 43.46 -3.83 -3.05
N HIS A 26 43.34 -3.56 -1.74
CA HIS A 26 44.45 -3.20 -0.83
C HIS A 26 44.00 -3.12 0.63
N ILE A 27 44.97 -3.20 1.55
CA ILE A 27 44.93 -3.81 2.88
C ILE A 27 45.56 -2.79 3.88
N VAL A 28 44.99 -2.69 5.10
CA VAL A 28 45.51 -2.16 6.40
C VAL A 28 45.60 -0.60 6.67
N PRO A 29 45.82 -0.10 7.94
CA PRO A 29 44.78 0.30 8.92
C PRO A 29 45.08 1.61 9.75
N PHE A 30 44.38 1.79 10.90
CA PHE A 30 44.69 2.66 12.07
C PHE A 30 44.62 4.19 11.77
N SER A 31 44.22 5.12 12.65
CA SER A 31 44.12 5.22 14.11
C SER A 31 43.27 6.44 14.52
N SER A 32 42.89 6.45 15.80
CA SER A 32 42.28 7.47 16.65
C SER A 32 42.65 8.95 16.45
N THR A 33 41.68 9.87 16.63
CA THR A 33 41.79 10.98 17.62
C THR A 33 40.46 11.72 17.80
N PHE A 34 39.94 11.71 19.04
CA PHE A 34 38.94 12.67 19.54
C PHE A 34 39.66 13.82 20.25
N PRO A 35 39.25 15.09 20.07
CA PRO A 35 39.63 16.17 20.96
C PRO A 35 38.53 16.47 22.00
N SER A 36 38.98 16.85 23.19
CA SER A 36 38.26 16.99 24.45
C SER A 36 38.04 18.46 24.89
N LEU A 37 36.95 18.65 25.68
CA LEU A 37 36.68 19.67 26.73
C LEU A 37 36.38 21.15 26.33
N PRO A 38 35.67 21.99 27.14
CA PRO A 38 35.67 21.98 28.62
C PRO A 38 34.32 22.14 29.36
N SER A 39 34.45 21.86 30.67
CA SER A 39 33.54 21.93 31.80
C SER A 39 33.04 23.34 32.19
N VAL A 40 31.77 23.44 32.60
CA VAL A 40 31.24 24.55 33.42
C VAL A 40 30.62 23.98 34.71
N LEU A 41 31.18 24.41 35.84
CA LEU A 41 30.69 24.21 37.20
C LEU A 41 29.42 25.04 37.43
N SER A 42 28.39 24.45 38.07
CA SER A 42 27.47 25.22 38.91
C SER A 42 27.00 24.43 40.14
N ARG A 43 27.61 24.80 41.26
CA ARG A 43 27.14 24.89 42.66
C ARG A 43 26.09 23.89 43.21
N ASN A 44 26.57 23.10 44.16
CA ASN A 44 25.85 22.32 45.18
C ASN A 44 25.14 23.21 46.23
N HIS A 45 24.04 22.71 46.79
CA HIS A 45 23.84 22.60 48.24
C HIS A 45 22.93 21.39 48.57
N PRO A 46 23.04 20.83 49.80
CA PRO A 46 22.98 19.39 50.04
C PRO A 46 21.76 18.95 50.84
N PHE A 47 21.26 17.75 50.57
CA PHE A 47 20.50 16.98 51.57
C PHE A 47 21.11 15.57 51.67
N ARG A 48 21.84 15.38 52.79
CA ARG A 48 22.08 14.17 53.58
C ARG A 48 22.03 12.78 52.88
N SER A 49 23.22 12.16 52.83
CA SER A 49 23.56 10.72 52.70
C SER A 49 22.95 9.84 53.83
N PRO A 50 23.25 8.52 53.96
CA PRO A 50 24.14 7.65 53.17
C PRO A 50 23.63 6.24 52.87
N LEU A 51 24.40 5.47 52.10
CA LEU A 51 24.77 4.04 52.30
C LEU A 51 25.55 3.61 51.02
N CYS A 52 26.85 3.89 50.93
CA CYS A 52 27.95 3.06 51.40
C CYS A 52 27.80 1.59 50.98
N VAL A 53 28.33 1.28 49.79
CA VAL A 53 28.64 -0.08 49.33
C VAL A 53 29.76 -0.60 50.22
N THR A 54 29.46 -1.58 51.07
CA THR A 54 30.47 -2.36 51.79
C THR A 54 30.47 -3.75 51.19
N LEU A 55 31.60 -4.11 50.57
CA LEU A 55 31.95 -5.46 50.19
C LEU A 55 32.22 -6.24 51.50
N MET A 56 31.37 -7.20 51.85
CA MET A 56 31.68 -8.19 52.88
C MET A 56 31.25 -9.57 52.38
N ALA A 57 32.23 -10.46 52.30
CA ALA A 57 32.05 -11.88 52.10
C ALA A 57 31.46 -12.49 53.38
N GLY A 58 30.38 -13.26 53.23
CA GLY A 58 29.73 -14.02 54.29
C GLY A 58 28.37 -14.50 53.80
N GLY A 59 28.20 -15.81 53.69
CA GLY A 59 27.01 -16.42 53.11
C GLY A 59 25.73 -16.11 53.90
N ASP A 60 24.68 -15.77 53.18
CA ASP A 60 23.50 -16.63 53.03
C ASP A 60 22.81 -16.27 51.72
N SER A 61 22.44 -17.30 50.98
CA SER A 61 21.90 -17.22 49.63
C SER A 61 20.38 -17.04 49.69
N ASP A 62 19.92 -15.88 50.14
CA ASP A 62 18.51 -15.50 49.96
C ASP A 62 18.34 -14.84 48.59
N SER A 63 18.23 -15.69 47.58
CA SER A 63 17.60 -15.33 46.31
C SER A 63 16.23 -14.69 46.61
N PRO A 64 15.86 -13.57 45.98
CA PRO A 64 14.51 -13.01 46.16
C PRO A 64 13.50 -14.09 45.75
N GLN A 65 12.80 -14.68 46.72
CA GLN A 65 11.85 -15.74 46.46
C GLN A 65 10.68 -15.15 45.67
N THR A 66 10.71 -15.33 44.35
CA THR A 66 9.60 -15.03 43.47
C THR A 66 8.40 -15.82 43.99
N SER A 67 7.32 -15.13 44.37
CA SER A 67 6.14 -15.85 44.87
C SER A 67 5.67 -16.83 43.78
N PRO A 68 5.35 -18.11 44.11
CA PRO A 68 4.96 -19.12 43.12
C PRO A 68 3.70 -18.71 42.30
N SER A 69 2.92 -17.77 42.83
CA SER A 69 1.80 -17.12 42.13
C SER A 69 2.24 -16.26 40.95
N LEU A 70 3.37 -15.55 41.06
CA LEU A 70 3.92 -14.73 39.97
C LEU A 70 4.56 -15.60 38.90
N GLU A 71 5.30 -16.64 39.27
CA GLU A 71 5.88 -17.59 38.32
C GLU A 71 4.80 -18.25 37.45
N LYS A 72 3.69 -18.68 38.08
CA LYS A 72 2.53 -19.21 37.36
C LYS A 72 1.88 -18.20 36.41
N GLN A 73 1.88 -16.92 36.75
CA GLN A 73 1.36 -15.86 35.87
C GLN A 73 2.27 -15.63 34.67
N PHE A 74 3.59 -15.57 34.87
CA PHE A 74 4.56 -15.46 33.77
C PHE A 74 4.50 -16.67 32.84
N GLU A 75 4.35 -17.86 33.41
CA GLU A 75 4.22 -19.09 32.62
C GLU A 75 2.95 -19.07 31.76
N LYS A 76 1.82 -18.59 32.31
CA LYS A 76 0.60 -18.39 31.53
C LYS A 76 0.82 -17.38 30.38
N PHE A 77 1.50 -16.27 30.63
CA PHE A 77 1.80 -15.28 29.59
C PHE A 77 2.75 -15.83 28.52
N ARG A 78 3.73 -16.65 28.91
CA ARG A 78 4.65 -17.32 27.99
C ARG A 78 3.89 -18.19 26.99
N VAL A 79 3.01 -19.07 27.48
CA VAL A 79 2.15 -19.93 26.64
C VAL A 79 1.27 -19.09 25.70
N GLN A 80 0.62 -18.04 26.21
CA GLN A 80 -0.20 -17.15 25.38
C GLN A 80 0.58 -16.44 24.26
N LEU A 81 1.83 -16.06 24.52
CA LEU A 81 2.70 -15.44 23.53
C LEU A 81 3.17 -16.45 22.48
N GLU A 82 3.48 -17.69 22.88
CA GLU A 82 3.84 -18.78 21.97
C GLU A 82 2.68 -19.14 21.04
N ASP A 83 1.47 -19.30 21.58
CA ASP A 83 0.26 -19.57 20.80
C ASP A 83 -0.01 -18.43 19.79
N SER A 84 0.08 -17.18 20.26
CA SER A 84 -0.08 -16.02 19.38
C SER A 84 1.03 -15.91 18.34
N GLY A 85 2.24 -16.38 18.64
CA GLY A 85 3.37 -16.42 17.70
C GLY A 85 3.12 -17.45 16.61
N SER A 86 2.78 -18.68 17.00
CA SER A 86 2.43 -19.78 16.10
C SER A 86 1.28 -19.42 15.16
N LEU A 87 0.24 -18.75 15.67
CA LEU A 87 -0.86 -18.28 14.84
C LEU A 87 -0.41 -17.25 13.78
N ARG A 88 0.43 -16.27 14.16
CA ARG A 88 0.97 -15.29 13.20
C ARG A 88 1.81 -15.96 12.11
N GLU A 89 2.58 -16.99 12.45
CA GLU A 89 3.34 -17.77 11.47
C GLU A 89 2.42 -18.47 10.46
N ARG A 90 1.34 -19.12 10.94
CA ARG A 90 0.33 -19.72 10.05
C ARG A 90 -0.33 -18.69 9.14
N ILE A 91 -0.74 -17.55 9.69
CA ILE A 91 -1.32 -16.44 8.92
C ILE A 91 -0.34 -15.97 7.83
N ARG A 92 0.92 -15.71 8.19
CA ARG A 92 1.94 -15.27 7.24
C ARG A 92 2.21 -16.29 6.14
N ALA A 93 2.19 -17.58 6.46
CA ALA A 93 2.33 -18.63 5.45
C ALA A 93 1.23 -18.52 4.38
N VAL A 94 -0.03 -18.34 4.78
CA VAL A 94 -1.14 -18.15 3.83
C VAL A 94 -1.02 -16.81 3.09
N VAL A 95 -0.64 -15.74 3.76
CA VAL A 95 -0.46 -14.42 3.14
C VAL A 95 0.63 -14.44 2.07
N LEU A 96 1.72 -15.18 2.27
CA LEU A 96 2.76 -15.35 1.25
C LEU A 96 2.24 -16.09 0.00
N GLU A 97 1.34 -17.06 0.19
CA GLU A 97 0.66 -17.73 -0.92
C GLU A 97 -0.27 -16.74 -1.66
N ILE A 98 -1.01 -15.89 -0.93
CA ILE A 98 -1.86 -14.83 -1.50
C ILE A 98 -1.01 -13.84 -2.31
N GLU A 99 0.10 -13.36 -1.75
CA GLU A 99 1.03 -12.45 -2.42
C GLU A 99 1.55 -13.07 -3.72
N SER A 100 1.87 -14.38 -3.71
CA SER A 100 2.31 -15.10 -4.90
C SER A 100 1.25 -15.12 -6.01
N ALA A 101 0.02 -15.51 -5.68
CA ALA A 101 -1.11 -15.49 -6.63
C ALA A 101 -1.41 -14.07 -7.14
N THR A 102 -1.32 -13.08 -6.24
CA THR A 102 -1.52 -11.66 -6.54
C THR A 102 -0.47 -11.16 -7.54
N ARG A 103 0.81 -11.51 -7.37
CA ARG A 103 1.88 -11.15 -8.33
C ARG A 103 1.67 -11.78 -9.70
N LEU A 104 1.17 -13.02 -9.78
CA LEU A 104 0.82 -13.67 -11.06
C LEU A 104 -0.34 -12.96 -11.77
N MET A 105 -1.37 -12.58 -11.01
CA MET A 105 -2.50 -11.80 -11.53
C MET A 105 -2.03 -10.42 -12.02
N GLN A 106 -1.20 -9.73 -11.24
CA GLN A 106 -0.62 -8.44 -11.62
C GLN A 106 0.22 -8.54 -12.89
N ALA A 107 1.11 -9.54 -13.00
CA ALA A 107 1.94 -9.77 -14.18
C ALA A 107 1.08 -9.99 -15.43
N SER A 108 -0.06 -10.68 -15.29
CA SER A 108 -1.03 -10.87 -16.37
C SER A 108 -1.68 -9.54 -16.77
N LEU A 109 -2.20 -8.78 -15.79
CA LEU A 109 -2.88 -7.50 -16.05
C LEU A 109 -1.96 -6.43 -16.64
N LEU A 110 -0.68 -6.40 -16.27
CA LEU A 110 0.30 -5.45 -16.83
C LEU A 110 0.46 -5.56 -18.36
N LEU A 111 0.10 -6.70 -18.95
CA LEU A 111 0.11 -6.89 -20.41
C LEU A 111 -0.88 -5.99 -21.14
N VAL A 112 -1.88 -5.44 -20.44
CA VAL A 112 -2.84 -4.47 -21.01
C VAL A 112 -2.14 -3.20 -21.51
N HIS A 113 -0.97 -2.86 -20.96
CA HIS A 113 -0.16 -1.73 -21.39
C HIS A 113 0.69 -2.01 -22.63
N GLN A 114 0.77 -3.27 -23.07
CA GLN A 114 1.56 -3.72 -24.22
C GLN A 114 0.69 -3.91 -25.47
N SER A 115 -0.49 -3.27 -25.53
CA SER A 115 -1.44 -3.38 -26.64
C SER A 115 -1.95 -4.79 -26.93
N LYS A 116 -1.92 -5.69 -25.94
CA LYS A 116 -2.54 -7.01 -26.08
C LYS A 116 -4.07 -6.91 -26.01
N PRO A 117 -4.81 -7.79 -26.71
CA PRO A 117 -6.26 -7.82 -26.60
C PRO A 117 -6.70 -8.06 -25.15
N ILE A 118 -7.61 -7.20 -24.67
CA ILE A 118 -8.17 -7.27 -23.31
C ILE A 118 -8.67 -8.69 -22.96
N PRO A 119 -9.39 -9.43 -23.83
CA PRO A 119 -9.89 -10.77 -23.49
C PRO A 119 -8.78 -11.78 -23.14
N GLU A 120 -7.63 -11.74 -23.81
CA GLU A 120 -6.50 -12.65 -23.54
C GLU A 120 -5.88 -12.33 -22.17
N VAL A 121 -5.76 -11.04 -21.85
CA VAL A 121 -5.23 -10.55 -20.58
C VAL A 121 -6.14 -10.97 -19.43
N LEU A 122 -7.45 -10.77 -19.58
CA LEU A 122 -8.45 -11.10 -18.58
C LEU A 122 -8.56 -12.60 -18.34
N GLN A 123 -8.45 -13.44 -19.37
CA GLN A 123 -8.49 -14.90 -19.20
C GLN A 123 -7.40 -15.40 -18.24
N LYS A 124 -6.17 -14.87 -18.38
CA LYS A 124 -5.03 -15.22 -17.52
C LYS A 124 -5.21 -14.69 -16.09
N ALA A 125 -5.75 -13.48 -15.94
CA ALA A 125 -6.04 -12.92 -14.62
C ALA A 125 -7.17 -13.69 -13.90
N ASN A 126 -8.24 -14.04 -14.62
CA ASN A 126 -9.39 -14.78 -14.10
C ASN A 126 -9.01 -16.15 -13.51
N SER A 127 -7.96 -16.80 -14.03
CA SER A 127 -7.51 -18.09 -13.48
C SER A 127 -7.00 -17.99 -12.04
N GLN A 128 -6.56 -16.81 -11.59
CA GLN A 128 -6.06 -16.59 -10.23
C GLN A 128 -7.19 -16.33 -9.22
N ILE A 129 -8.41 -15.99 -9.66
CA ILE A 129 -9.52 -15.66 -8.75
C ILE A 129 -9.89 -16.88 -7.89
N ASN A 130 -10.00 -18.06 -8.49
CA ASN A 130 -10.31 -19.27 -7.73
C ASN A 130 -9.21 -19.63 -6.73
N VAL A 131 -7.94 -19.43 -7.11
CA VAL A 131 -6.80 -19.62 -6.21
C VAL A 131 -6.87 -18.65 -5.02
N LEU A 132 -7.13 -17.37 -5.28
CA LEU A 132 -7.30 -16.37 -4.22
C LEU A 132 -8.47 -16.71 -3.31
N LYS A 133 -9.62 -17.12 -3.87
CA LYS A 133 -10.78 -17.57 -3.11
C LYS A 133 -10.42 -18.72 -2.15
N ASP A 134 -9.72 -19.73 -2.62
CA ASP A 134 -9.29 -20.86 -1.78
C ASP A 134 -8.33 -20.41 -0.66
N LEU A 135 -7.43 -19.47 -0.97
CA LEU A 135 -6.48 -18.92 0.00
C LEU A 135 -7.15 -18.03 1.05
N TYR A 136 -8.14 -17.22 0.67
CA TYR A 136 -8.94 -16.43 1.62
C TYR A 136 -9.79 -17.33 2.51
N ASN A 137 -10.36 -18.42 1.97
CA ASN A 137 -11.03 -19.42 2.79
C ASN A 137 -10.05 -20.06 3.80
N LYS A 138 -8.85 -20.45 3.37
CA LYS A 138 -7.81 -20.97 4.26
C LYS A 138 -7.39 -19.95 5.33
N LEU A 139 -7.30 -18.67 4.98
CA LEU A 139 -7.00 -17.59 5.93
C LEU A 139 -8.13 -17.44 6.95
N ALA A 140 -9.39 -17.46 6.50
CA ALA A 140 -10.56 -17.40 7.37
C ALA A 140 -10.60 -18.56 8.36
N GLU A 141 -10.26 -19.78 7.92
CA GLU A 141 -10.14 -20.97 8.76
C GLU A 141 -9.10 -20.79 9.88
N VAL A 142 -7.91 -20.29 9.55
CA VAL A 142 -6.84 -20.03 10.54
C VAL A 142 -7.28 -18.96 11.55
N VAL A 143 -7.95 -17.90 11.09
CA VAL A 143 -8.40 -16.81 11.97
C VAL A 143 -9.56 -17.25 12.87
N ARG A 144 -10.40 -18.20 12.42
CA ARG A 144 -11.53 -18.74 13.19
C ARG A 144 -11.11 -19.50 14.45
N GLU A 145 -9.88 -20.00 14.49
CA GLU A 145 -9.30 -20.59 15.71
C GLU A 145 -9.23 -19.59 16.88
N CYS A 146 -9.32 -18.28 16.61
CA CYS A 146 -9.28 -17.19 17.60
C CYS A 146 -10.46 -16.22 17.43
N PRO A 147 -11.68 -16.59 17.87
CA PRO A 147 -12.87 -15.75 17.70
C PRO A 147 -12.68 -14.38 18.38
N GLY A 148 -13.13 -13.32 17.71
CA GLY A 148 -13.05 -11.94 18.20
C GLY A 148 -11.68 -11.27 18.08
N GLN A 149 -10.67 -11.93 17.50
CA GLN A 149 -9.32 -11.37 17.34
C GLN A 149 -8.99 -10.92 15.92
N TYR A 150 -9.98 -10.78 15.03
CA TYR A 150 -9.81 -10.36 13.63
C TYR A 150 -8.88 -9.13 13.51
N TYR A 151 -9.23 -8.03 14.17
CA TYR A 151 -8.47 -6.78 14.09
C TYR A 151 -7.09 -6.82 14.77
N ARG A 152 -6.81 -7.81 15.64
CA ARG A 152 -5.48 -8.00 16.26
C ARG A 152 -4.44 -8.48 15.24
N TYR A 153 -4.89 -9.27 14.26
CA TYR A 153 -4.04 -9.87 13.23
C TYR A 153 -4.25 -9.26 11.85
N HIS A 154 -5.31 -8.45 11.66
CA HIS A 154 -5.65 -7.78 10.39
C HIS A 154 -4.47 -7.15 9.65
N GLY A 155 -3.55 -6.52 10.39
CA GLY A 155 -2.35 -5.92 9.81
C GLY A 155 -1.43 -6.89 9.07
N ASP A 156 -1.48 -8.20 9.36
CA ASP A 156 -0.65 -9.21 8.72
C ASP A 156 -1.11 -9.54 7.27
N TRP A 157 -2.38 -9.29 6.89
CA TRP A 157 -2.90 -9.54 5.52
C TRP A 157 -3.48 -8.31 4.82
N ARG A 158 -3.62 -7.19 5.54
CA ARG A 158 -4.19 -5.93 5.05
C ARG A 158 -3.57 -5.46 3.73
N SER A 159 -2.24 -5.43 3.61
CA SER A 159 -1.55 -4.94 2.41
C SER A 159 -1.89 -5.75 1.16
N GLU A 160 -1.89 -7.08 1.30
CA GLU A 160 -2.19 -7.98 0.21
C GLU A 160 -3.65 -7.90 -0.19
N THR A 161 -4.55 -7.73 0.79
CA THR A 161 -5.99 -7.56 0.51
C THR A 161 -6.27 -6.28 -0.26
N GLN A 162 -5.63 -5.16 0.10
CA GLN A 162 -5.73 -3.91 -0.64
C GLN A 162 -5.22 -4.07 -2.08
N MET A 163 -4.15 -4.83 -2.30
CA MET A 163 -3.63 -5.12 -3.64
C MET A 163 -4.57 -6.02 -4.45
N VAL A 164 -5.10 -7.08 -3.85
CA VAL A 164 -6.08 -7.97 -4.48
C VAL A 164 -7.32 -7.20 -4.91
N VAL A 165 -7.89 -6.36 -4.03
CA VAL A 165 -9.02 -5.49 -4.36
C VAL A 165 -8.68 -4.59 -5.56
N SER A 166 -7.51 -3.96 -5.55
CA SER A 166 -7.06 -3.08 -6.64
C SER A 166 -7.07 -3.80 -7.99
N LEU A 167 -6.48 -5.00 -8.04
CA LEU A 167 -6.38 -5.79 -9.27
C LEU A 167 -7.74 -6.32 -9.72
N LEU A 168 -8.60 -6.78 -8.80
CA LEU A 168 -9.97 -7.20 -9.11
C LEU A 168 -10.80 -6.04 -9.64
N ALA A 169 -10.70 -4.85 -9.03
CA ALA A 169 -11.38 -3.66 -9.47
C ALA A 169 -10.90 -3.20 -10.85
N PHE A 170 -9.59 -3.25 -11.10
CA PHE A 170 -9.03 -2.90 -12.41
C PHE A 170 -9.49 -3.86 -13.50
N MET A 171 -9.45 -5.16 -13.22
CA MET A 171 -9.94 -6.21 -14.12
C MET A 171 -11.43 -6.03 -14.43
N HIS A 172 -12.27 -5.79 -13.43
CA HIS A 172 -13.69 -5.52 -13.63
C HIS A 172 -13.94 -4.25 -14.45
N TRP A 173 -13.17 -3.19 -14.21
CA TRP A 173 -13.29 -1.96 -14.99
C TRP A 173 -12.91 -2.19 -16.46
N LEU A 174 -11.90 -3.02 -16.75
CA LEU A 174 -11.56 -3.40 -18.13
C LEU A 174 -12.68 -4.19 -18.82
N GLU A 175 -13.48 -4.94 -18.07
CA GLU A 175 -14.62 -5.71 -18.58
C GLU A 175 -15.88 -4.87 -18.80
N THR A 176 -16.22 -4.01 -17.83
CA THR A 176 -17.54 -3.36 -17.76
C THR A 176 -17.51 -1.85 -17.89
N GLY A 177 -16.35 -1.22 -17.64
CA GLY A 177 -16.20 0.23 -17.49
C GLY A 177 -16.76 0.80 -16.18
N ASN A 178 -17.23 -0.04 -15.26
CA ASN A 178 -17.84 0.37 -14.00
C ASN A 178 -16.94 0.05 -12.79
N LEU A 179 -17.32 0.57 -11.63
CA LEU A 179 -16.66 0.27 -10.35
C LEU A 179 -17.15 -1.09 -9.83
N LEU A 180 -16.22 -1.97 -9.46
CA LEU A 180 -16.52 -3.21 -8.75
C LEU A 180 -16.94 -2.89 -7.31
N MET A 181 -18.16 -3.29 -6.92
CA MET A 181 -18.73 -3.01 -5.60
C MET A 181 -18.10 -3.88 -4.52
N HIS A 182 -18.10 -3.39 -3.27
CA HIS A 182 -17.55 -4.11 -2.10
C HIS A 182 -18.12 -5.54 -1.97
N THR A 183 -19.43 -5.70 -2.09
CA THR A 183 -20.10 -7.02 -2.03
C THR A 183 -19.71 -7.96 -3.17
N GLU A 184 -19.41 -7.43 -4.36
CA GLU A 184 -18.97 -8.23 -5.50
C GLU A 184 -17.52 -8.70 -5.31
N VAL A 185 -16.69 -7.92 -4.61
CA VAL A 185 -15.35 -8.36 -4.20
C VAL A 185 -15.45 -9.50 -3.20
N GLU A 186 -16.31 -9.37 -2.18
CA GLU A 186 -16.55 -10.44 -1.20
C GLU A 186 -17.01 -11.72 -1.88
N GLU A 187 -17.89 -11.63 -2.89
CA GLU A 187 -18.34 -12.79 -3.65
C GLU A 187 -17.19 -13.46 -4.42
N LYS A 188 -16.38 -12.66 -5.13
CA LYS A 188 -15.22 -13.15 -5.88
C LYS A 188 -14.19 -13.82 -4.97
N LEU A 189 -14.03 -13.34 -3.74
CA LEU A 189 -13.10 -13.89 -2.75
C LEU A 189 -13.72 -14.99 -1.87
N GLY A 190 -15.03 -15.25 -2.00
CA GLY A 190 -15.73 -16.27 -1.22
C GLY A 190 -16.06 -15.87 0.23
N LEU A 191 -16.10 -14.58 0.55
CA LEU A 191 -16.24 -14.05 1.92
C LEU A 191 -17.70 -13.86 2.39
N ASN A 192 -18.69 -14.02 1.49
CA ASN A 192 -20.10 -13.69 1.78
C ASN A 192 -20.75 -14.44 2.94
N ASN A 193 -20.23 -15.63 3.27
CA ASN A 193 -20.80 -16.53 4.29
C ASN A 193 -19.81 -16.84 5.42
N SER A 194 -18.71 -16.10 5.52
CA SER A 194 -17.68 -16.30 6.55
C SER A 194 -17.77 -15.24 7.64
N ASP A 195 -17.41 -15.61 8.87
CA ASP A 195 -17.13 -14.65 9.97
C ASP A 195 -15.95 -13.71 9.64
N PHE A 196 -15.24 -14.00 8.56
CA PHE A 196 -14.17 -13.21 7.96
C PHE A 196 -14.75 -12.38 6.81
N ALA A 197 -14.86 -11.07 6.99
CA ALA A 197 -15.40 -10.14 6.00
C ALA A 197 -14.32 -9.22 5.44
N LEU A 198 -14.56 -8.64 4.26
CA LEU A 198 -13.65 -7.65 3.68
C LEU A 198 -13.82 -6.31 4.41
N ASP A 199 -12.76 -5.81 5.04
CA ASP A 199 -12.82 -4.51 5.71
C ASP A 199 -13.05 -3.38 4.70
N LEU A 200 -13.97 -2.46 5.04
CA LEU A 200 -14.37 -1.38 4.15
C LEU A 200 -13.20 -0.42 3.86
N GLU A 201 -12.31 -0.18 4.82
CA GLU A 201 -11.14 0.67 4.62
C GLU A 201 -10.20 0.05 3.58
N ASP A 202 -9.99 -1.26 3.65
CA ASP A 202 -9.13 -1.99 2.71
C ASP A 202 -9.71 -2.00 1.30
N TYR A 203 -11.04 -2.11 1.16
CA TYR A 203 -11.71 -1.92 -0.13
C TYR A 203 -11.46 -0.52 -0.71
N LEU A 204 -11.71 0.53 0.08
CA LEU A 204 -11.54 1.91 -0.38
C LEU A 204 -10.09 2.23 -0.74
N VAL A 205 -9.12 1.71 0.02
CA VAL A 205 -7.69 1.83 -0.30
C VAL A 205 -7.37 1.09 -1.61
N GLY A 206 -7.88 -0.12 -1.79
CA GLY A 206 -7.69 -0.88 -3.03
C GLY A 206 -8.24 -0.14 -4.26
N VAL A 207 -9.40 0.51 -4.14
CA VAL A 207 -9.96 1.36 -5.20
C VAL A 207 -9.06 2.57 -5.50
N CYS A 208 -8.44 3.18 -4.48
CA CYS A 208 -7.44 4.24 -4.69
C CYS A 208 -6.16 3.71 -5.37
N PHE A 209 -5.77 2.46 -5.15
CA PHE A 209 -4.62 1.89 -5.84
C PHE A 209 -4.93 1.62 -7.31
N MET A 210 -6.15 1.15 -7.61
CA MET A 210 -6.60 0.93 -8.98
C MET A 210 -6.59 2.23 -9.80
N SER A 211 -6.97 3.37 -9.21
CA SER A 211 -6.90 4.66 -9.93
C SER A 211 -5.49 5.05 -10.35
N ASN A 212 -4.45 4.59 -9.65
CA ASN A 212 -3.06 4.94 -9.97
C ASN A 212 -2.57 4.29 -11.27
N GLU A 213 -3.17 3.17 -11.69
CA GLU A 213 -2.82 2.49 -12.94
C GLU A 213 -3.51 3.12 -14.17
N MET A 214 -4.59 3.87 -13.95
CA MET A 214 -5.42 4.47 -15.01
C MET A 214 -4.66 5.47 -15.91
N PRO A 215 -3.85 6.43 -15.40
CA PRO A 215 -3.08 7.33 -16.24
C PRO A 215 -2.11 6.58 -17.18
N ARG A 216 -1.44 5.55 -16.66
CA ARG A 216 -0.53 4.71 -17.45
C ARG A 216 -1.30 3.94 -18.51
N TYR A 217 -2.46 3.39 -18.15
CA TYR A 217 -3.34 2.71 -19.10
C TYR A 217 -3.73 3.64 -20.26
N VAL A 218 -4.24 4.83 -19.94
CA VAL A 218 -4.70 5.83 -20.93
C VAL A 218 -3.60 6.21 -21.92
N VAL A 219 -2.40 6.53 -21.45
CA VAL A 219 -1.29 6.91 -22.33
C VAL A 219 -0.94 5.79 -23.32
N ASN A 220 -0.91 4.54 -22.84
CA ASN A 220 -0.61 3.39 -23.70
C ASN A 220 -1.74 3.09 -24.70
N GLN A 221 -3.01 3.27 -24.31
CA GLN A 221 -4.14 3.11 -25.22
C GLN A 221 -4.15 4.17 -26.33
N VAL A 222 -3.88 5.43 -25.99
CA VAL A 222 -3.73 6.51 -27.00
C VAL A 222 -2.57 6.23 -27.94
N THR A 223 -1.46 5.69 -27.42
CA THR A 223 -0.31 5.28 -28.23
C THR A 223 -0.65 4.12 -29.16
N ALA A 224 -1.55 3.23 -28.75
CA ALA A 224 -2.09 2.13 -29.56
C ALA A 224 -3.18 2.57 -30.56
N GLY A 225 -3.62 3.83 -30.52
CA GLY A 225 -4.63 4.40 -31.42
C GLY A 225 -6.06 4.39 -30.87
N ASP A 226 -6.29 4.00 -29.61
CA ASP A 226 -7.60 4.17 -28.96
C ASP A 226 -7.72 5.58 -28.34
N TYR A 227 -8.33 6.48 -29.10
CA TYR A 227 -8.58 7.87 -28.71
C TYR A 227 -9.87 8.07 -27.90
N ASP A 228 -10.72 7.04 -27.78
CA ASP A 228 -11.93 7.10 -26.98
C ASP A 228 -11.68 6.70 -25.51
N CYS A 229 -10.65 5.89 -25.26
CA CYS A 229 -10.23 5.47 -23.93
C CYS A 229 -10.05 6.64 -22.93
N PRO A 230 -9.30 7.73 -23.22
CA PRO A 230 -9.13 8.84 -22.28
C PRO A 230 -10.47 9.42 -21.80
N ARG A 231 -11.46 9.56 -22.69
CA ARG A 231 -12.79 10.07 -22.35
C ARG A 231 -13.50 9.15 -21.35
N LYS A 232 -13.46 7.85 -21.57
CA LYS A 232 -14.08 6.83 -20.70
C LYS A 232 -13.44 6.84 -19.31
N VAL A 233 -12.11 6.83 -19.25
CA VAL A 233 -11.36 6.85 -17.99
C VAL A 233 -11.56 8.17 -17.23
N LEU A 234 -11.55 9.31 -17.93
CA LEU A 234 -11.75 10.62 -17.30
C LEU A 234 -13.13 10.73 -16.63
N LYS A 235 -14.18 10.24 -17.31
CA LYS A 235 -15.52 10.17 -16.74
C LYS A 235 -15.52 9.32 -15.47
N PHE A 236 -14.99 8.10 -15.56
CA PHE A 236 -14.91 7.19 -14.42
C PHE A 236 -14.16 7.78 -13.22
N LEU A 237 -12.97 8.35 -13.43
CA LEU A 237 -12.18 8.95 -12.35
C LEU A 237 -12.83 10.20 -11.75
N THR A 238 -13.57 10.97 -12.55
CA THR A 238 -14.31 12.14 -12.07
C THR A 238 -15.47 11.72 -11.16
N ASP A 239 -16.24 10.72 -11.58
CA ASP A 239 -17.33 10.14 -10.79
C ASP A 239 -16.80 9.49 -9.50
N LEU A 240 -15.68 8.76 -9.59
CA LEU A 240 -15.00 8.16 -8.46
C LEU A 240 -14.52 9.22 -7.46
N HIS A 241 -13.82 10.25 -7.93
CA HIS A 241 -13.33 11.34 -7.09
C HIS A 241 -14.50 12.12 -6.45
N ALA A 242 -15.62 12.30 -7.16
CA ALA A 242 -16.83 12.89 -6.59
C ALA A 242 -17.42 12.01 -5.47
N ALA A 243 -17.48 10.69 -5.68
CA ALA A 243 -17.96 9.75 -4.66
C ALA A 243 -17.09 9.77 -3.39
N PHE A 244 -15.76 9.75 -3.52
CA PHE A 244 -14.86 9.84 -2.36
C PHE A 244 -14.96 11.19 -1.63
N ARG A 245 -15.28 12.30 -2.31
CA ARG A 245 -15.54 13.59 -1.66
C ARG A 245 -16.79 13.59 -0.79
N MET A 246 -17.76 12.70 -1.06
CA MET A 246 -18.94 12.55 -0.20
C MET A 246 -18.60 11.82 1.11
N LEU A 247 -17.46 11.12 1.17
CA LEU A 247 -17.01 10.41 2.36
C LEU A 247 -16.28 11.37 3.31
N ASN A 248 -16.66 11.37 4.58
CA ASN A 248 -15.97 12.14 5.62
C ASN A 248 -14.74 11.37 6.14
N LEU A 249 -13.69 11.29 5.33
CA LEU A 249 -12.48 10.56 5.66
C LEU A 249 -11.68 11.23 6.77
N ARG A 250 -11.25 10.43 7.77
CA ARG A 250 -10.32 10.86 8.81
C ARG A 250 -8.93 11.12 8.21
N ASN A 251 -8.10 11.92 8.87
CA ASN A 251 -6.76 12.27 8.39
C ASN A 251 -5.76 11.12 8.61
N ASP A 252 -5.89 10.05 7.82
CA ASP A 252 -5.18 8.78 7.94
C ASP A 252 -4.52 8.35 6.61
N PHE A 253 -4.18 7.07 6.49
CA PHE A 253 -3.59 6.51 5.27
C PHE A 253 -4.54 6.57 4.07
N LEU A 254 -5.81 6.20 4.26
CA LEU A 254 -6.82 6.25 3.20
C LEU A 254 -6.98 7.68 2.68
N ARG A 255 -7.01 8.69 3.56
CA ARG A 255 -7.06 10.09 3.13
C ARG A 255 -5.88 10.49 2.26
N LYS A 256 -4.66 10.08 2.62
CA LYS A 256 -3.46 10.36 1.80
C LYS A 256 -3.55 9.73 0.42
N LYS A 257 -4.13 8.52 0.31
CA LYS A 257 -4.31 7.82 -0.98
C LYS A 257 -5.43 8.43 -1.81
N PHE A 258 -6.53 8.84 -1.18
CA PHE A 258 -7.55 9.62 -1.87
C PHE A 258 -7.00 10.97 -2.37
N ASP A 259 -6.25 11.70 -1.55
CA ASP A 259 -5.69 12.99 -1.92
C ASP A 259 -4.68 12.89 -3.10
N SER A 260 -4.08 11.71 -3.35
CA SER A 260 -3.24 11.49 -4.53
C SER A 260 -4.03 11.30 -5.83
N MET A 261 -5.29 10.84 -5.77
CA MET A 261 -6.15 10.59 -6.94
C MET A 261 -6.34 11.84 -7.82
N LYS A 262 -6.28 13.05 -7.24
CA LYS A 262 -6.35 14.32 -8.00
C LYS A 262 -5.22 14.47 -9.02
N TYR A 263 -4.05 13.87 -8.76
CA TYR A 263 -2.92 13.93 -9.69
C TYR A 263 -3.13 12.96 -10.86
N ASP A 264 -3.71 11.80 -10.61
CA ASP A 264 -4.08 10.84 -11.65
C ASP A 264 -5.18 11.41 -12.55
N LEU A 265 -6.20 12.02 -11.94
CA LEU A 265 -7.27 12.73 -12.65
C LEU A 265 -6.71 13.81 -13.57
N ARG A 266 -5.83 14.69 -13.06
CA ARG A 266 -5.18 15.74 -13.87
C ARG A 266 -4.40 15.15 -15.04
N ARG A 267 -3.64 14.08 -14.82
CA ARG A 267 -2.88 13.42 -15.89
C ARG A 267 -3.77 12.90 -17.01
N VAL A 268 -4.90 12.25 -16.66
CA VAL A 268 -5.85 11.74 -17.65
C VAL A 268 -6.53 12.90 -18.38
N GLU A 269 -6.86 13.99 -17.68
CA GLU A 269 -7.44 15.20 -18.26
C GLU A 269 -6.49 15.86 -19.27
N GLU A 270 -5.19 15.97 -18.96
CA GLU A 270 -4.16 16.48 -19.87
C GLU A 270 -4.08 15.64 -21.15
N VAL A 271 -4.09 14.30 -21.04
CA VAL A 271 -4.08 13.40 -22.20
C VAL A 271 -5.36 13.54 -23.03
N TYR A 272 -6.52 13.65 -22.38
CA TYR A 272 -7.79 13.85 -23.07
C TYR A 272 -7.86 15.21 -23.79
N TYR A 273 -7.36 16.27 -23.15
CA TYR A 273 -7.22 17.59 -23.76
C TYR A 273 -6.37 17.50 -25.03
N ASP A 274 -5.22 16.82 -24.95
CA ASP A 274 -4.30 16.61 -26.06
C ASP A 274 -4.97 15.89 -27.26
N VAL A 275 -5.77 14.87 -26.98
CA VAL A 275 -6.55 14.15 -28.01
C VAL A 275 -7.61 15.05 -28.64
N LYS A 276 -8.31 15.84 -27.82
CA LYS A 276 -9.40 16.72 -28.27
C LYS A 276 -8.91 17.87 -29.15
N ILE A 277 -7.83 18.57 -28.76
CA ILE A 277 -7.30 19.70 -29.55
C ILE A 277 -6.74 19.26 -30.91
N ARG A 278 -6.28 18.01 -31.01
CA ARG A 278 -5.76 17.43 -32.27
C ARG A 278 -6.86 16.85 -33.15
N GLY A 279 -8.12 16.84 -32.69
CA GLY A 279 -9.25 16.28 -33.44
C GLY A 279 -9.14 14.76 -33.66
N LEU A 280 -8.49 14.04 -32.75
CA LEU A 280 -8.26 12.59 -32.86
C LEU A 280 -9.41 11.75 -32.31
N ALA A 281 -10.27 12.34 -31.47
CA ALA A 281 -11.45 11.65 -30.97
C ALA A 281 -12.44 11.37 -32.10
N THR A 282 -13.05 10.18 -32.10
CA THR A 282 -14.14 9.88 -33.02
C THR A 282 -15.26 10.89 -32.77
N THR A 283 -15.69 11.59 -33.82
CA THR A 283 -16.68 12.66 -33.78
C THR A 283 -18.05 12.12 -33.39
N GLY A 284 -18.26 11.90 -32.10
CA GLY A 284 -19.59 11.74 -31.49
C GLY A 284 -20.27 13.08 -31.17
N ASP A 285 -19.52 14.18 -31.16
CA ASP A 285 -19.98 15.51 -30.71
C ASP A 285 -19.98 16.57 -31.84
N SER A 286 -20.30 16.17 -33.07
CA SER A 286 -20.59 17.12 -34.17
C SER A 286 -22.08 17.47 -34.26
N VAL A 287 -22.74 17.69 -33.12
CA VAL A 287 -24.10 18.27 -33.10
C VAL A 287 -24.16 19.41 -32.08
N GLY A 288 -24.09 20.63 -32.60
CA GLY A 288 -24.90 21.74 -32.10
C GLY A 288 -24.32 22.63 -30.99
N ASP A 289 -23.25 23.36 -31.26
CA ASP A 289 -23.11 24.71 -30.68
C ASP A 289 -22.98 25.71 -31.84
N GLN A 290 -24.11 25.98 -32.50
CA GLN A 290 -24.23 27.17 -33.33
C GLN A 290 -24.66 28.32 -32.43
N GLY A 291 -23.79 29.32 -32.36
CA GLY A 291 -23.95 30.49 -31.52
C GLY A 291 -25.29 31.19 -31.71
N ALA A 292 -25.95 31.45 -30.58
CA ALA A 292 -27.04 32.40 -30.49
C ALA A 292 -26.46 33.83 -30.65
N GLN A 293 -26.35 34.27 -31.89
CA GLN A 293 -26.12 35.67 -32.24
C GLN A 293 -27.45 36.40 -32.05
N LYS A 294 -27.61 37.12 -30.93
CA LYS A 294 -28.71 38.06 -30.72
C LYS A 294 -28.56 39.24 -31.69
N ILE A 295 -29.58 39.44 -32.52
CA ILE A 295 -30.01 40.75 -33.03
C ILE A 295 -31.15 41.21 -32.14
#